data_AF-A0A2P7RG64-F1
#
_entry.id   AF-A0A2P7RG64-F1
#
_cell.length_a   1.000
_cell.length_b   1.000
_cell.length_c   1.000
_cell.angle_alpha   90.00
_cell.angle_beta   90.00
_cell.angle_gamma   90.00
#
_symmetry.space_group_name_H-M   'P 1'
#
loop_
_entity.id
_entity.type
_entity.pdbx_description
1 polymer ?
#
loop_
_entity_poly.entity_id
_entity_poly.type
_entity_poly.pdbx_seq_one_letter_code
_entity_poly.pdbx_strand_id
1 'polypeptide(L)'
;AGPLSQWLYSGLAAAGYPVICVETRHMKAALSAQINKTDRNDARGIAQMMRVGLYKPVHVKTIRSQEIRMLLTARKFIQSKIVDAENNLRGLLRNFGLKVGVVSRLKFEPRILELLERSPHLRQVIDPLLEVRRVL
;
A
#
# COMPACT_ATOMS: atom_id res chain seq x y z
N ALA A 1 -11.95 -1.86 11.24
CA ALA A 1 -10.78 -2.29 12.01
C ALA A 1 -9.60 -1.37 11.70
N GLY A 2 -8.89 -0.90 12.72
CA GLY A 2 -7.69 -0.06 12.54
C GLY A 2 -6.47 -0.88 12.09
N PRO A 3 -5.37 -0.21 11.68
CA PRO A 3 -4.19 -0.87 11.10
C PRO A 3 -3.54 -1.91 12.03
N LEU A 4 -3.65 -1.74 13.35
CA LEU A 4 -3.03 -2.63 14.35
C LEU A 4 -3.92 -3.80 14.81
N SER A 5 -5.15 -3.90 14.31
CA SER A 5 -6.13 -4.88 14.84
C SER A 5 -5.67 -6.33 14.66
N GLN A 6 -4.97 -6.64 13.57
CA GLN A 6 -4.48 -7.99 13.28
C GLN A 6 -3.30 -8.37 14.18
N TRP A 7 -2.41 -7.42 14.48
CA TRP A 7 -1.29 -7.61 15.40
C TRP A 7 -1.81 -7.86 16.82
N LEU A 8 -2.75 -7.02 17.30
CA LEU A 8 -3.34 -7.19 18.63
C LEU A 8 -4.10 -8.51 18.77
N TYR A 9 -4.91 -8.87 17.76
CA TYR A 9 -5.62 -10.15 17.72
C TYR A 9 -4.64 -11.33 17.86
N SER A 10 -3.58 -11.32 17.04
CA SER A 10 -2.60 -12.41 17.01
C SER A 10 -1.82 -12.51 18.32
N GLY A 11 -1.42 -11.38 18.91
CA GLY A 11 -0.70 -11.35 20.18
C GLY A 11 -1.54 -11.85 21.36
N LEU A 12 -2.79 -11.41 21.46
CA LEU A 12 -3.70 -11.88 22.51
C LEU A 12 -4.04 -13.37 22.35
N ALA A 13 -4.26 -13.84 21.11
CA ALA A 13 -4.49 -15.26 20.85
C ALA A 13 -3.27 -16.12 21.20
N ALA A 14 -2.06 -15.66 20.87
CA ALA A 14 -0.81 -16.34 21.24
C ALA A 14 -0.58 -16.40 22.77
N ALA A 15 -1.08 -15.41 23.51
CA ALA A 15 -1.07 -15.40 24.97
C ALA A 15 -2.19 -16.26 25.61
N GLY A 16 -2.99 -16.97 24.81
CA GLY A 16 -4.02 -17.90 25.30
C GLY A 16 -5.36 -17.23 25.65
N TYR A 17 -5.55 -15.96 25.33
CA TYR A 17 -6.83 -15.29 25.59
C TYR A 17 -7.91 -15.71 24.57
N PRO A 18 -9.19 -15.78 25.00
CA PRO A 18 -10.30 -15.95 24.07
C PRO A 18 -10.58 -14.64 23.33
N VAL A 19 -10.13 -14.54 22.08
CA VAL A 19 -10.23 -13.31 21.27
C VAL A 19 -11.13 -13.52 20.06
N ILE A 20 -12.05 -12.57 19.84
CA ILE A 20 -12.93 -12.55 18.68
C ILE A 20 -12.79 -11.22 17.97
N CYS A 21 -12.41 -11.25 16.69
CA CYS A 21 -12.45 -10.07 15.84
C CYS A 21 -13.87 -9.91 15.28
N VAL A 22 -14.52 -8.78 15.56
CA VAL A 22 -15.92 -8.53 15.18
C VAL A 22 -16.04 -7.49 14.06
N GLU A 23 -17.10 -7.61 13.26
CA GLU A 23 -17.38 -6.67 12.18
C GLU A 23 -17.79 -5.29 12.74
N THR A 24 -16.95 -4.28 12.51
CA THR A 24 -17.14 -2.95 13.12
C THR A 24 -18.40 -2.22 12.63
N ARG A 25 -18.85 -2.47 11.39
CA ARG A 25 -20.08 -1.84 10.86
C ARG A 25 -21.33 -2.41 11.51
N HIS A 26 -21.37 -3.73 11.73
CA HIS A 26 -22.47 -4.38 12.41
C HIS A 26 -22.60 -3.91 13.86
N MET A 27 -21.47 -3.82 14.57
CA MET A 27 -21.41 -3.25 15.92
C MET A 27 -21.93 -1.82 15.96
N LYS A 28 -21.43 -0.96 15.07
CA LYS A 28 -21.86 0.45 15.01
C LYS A 28 -23.36 0.58 14.72
N ALA A 29 -23.91 -0.22 13.82
CA ALA A 29 -25.33 -0.17 13.48
C ALA A 29 -26.21 -0.51 14.69
N ALA A 30 -25.87 -1.57 15.43
CA ALA A 30 -26.61 -1.95 16.63
C ALA A 30 -26.52 -0.88 17.75
N LEU A 31 -25.36 -0.26 17.91
CA LEU A 31 -25.16 0.78 18.93
C LEU A 31 -25.79 2.13 18.54
N SER A 32 -25.99 2.39 17.24
CA SER A 32 -26.59 3.65 16.77
C SER A 32 -28.05 3.85 17.18
N ALA A 33 -28.74 2.79 17.62
CA ALA A 33 -30.08 2.87 18.20
C ALA A 33 -30.10 3.47 19.61
N GLN A 34 -28.94 3.70 20.25
CA GLN A 34 -28.87 4.34 21.56
C GLN A 34 -29.10 5.85 21.46
N ILE A 35 -30.03 6.37 22.26
CA ILE A 35 -30.39 7.80 22.30
C ILE A 35 -29.23 8.66 22.82
N ASN A 36 -28.56 8.20 23.89
CA ASN A 36 -27.46 8.93 24.53
C ASN A 36 -26.12 8.23 24.30
N LYS A 37 -25.34 8.74 23.35
CA LYS A 37 -24.00 8.24 23.06
C LYS A 37 -23.00 8.75 24.09
N THR A 38 -22.39 7.83 24.84
CA THR A 38 -21.23 8.08 25.71
C THR A 38 -20.28 6.90 25.63
N ASP A 39 -18.98 7.09 25.89
CA ASP A 39 -18.01 5.97 25.87
C ASP A 39 -18.41 4.84 26.84
N ARG A 40 -19.03 5.20 27.98
CA ARG A 40 -19.58 4.25 28.95
C ARG A 40 -20.73 3.44 28.37
N ASN A 41 -21.66 4.06 27.63
CA ASN A 41 -22.80 3.38 27.03
C ASN A 41 -22.39 2.53 25.82
N ASP A 42 -21.42 3.00 25.03
CA ASP A 42 -20.83 2.24 23.92
C ASP A 42 -20.17 0.96 24.47
N ALA A 43 -19.32 1.07 25.51
CA ALA A 43 -18.68 -0.07 26.15
C ALA A 43 -19.70 -1.08 26.71
N ARG A 44 -20.75 -0.58 27.38
CA ARG A 44 -21.85 -1.43 27.89
C ARG A 44 -22.62 -2.11 26.76
N GLY A 45 -22.90 -1.38 25.68
CA GLY A 45 -23.59 -1.91 24.50
C GLY A 45 -22.79 -3.02 23.83
N ILE A 46 -21.49 -2.80 23.60
CA ILE A 46 -20.59 -3.83 23.05
C ILE A 46 -20.58 -5.07 23.96
N ALA A 47 -20.44 -4.90 25.27
CA ALA A 47 -20.45 -6.03 26.21
C ALA A 47 -21.77 -6.83 26.15
N GLN A 48 -22.92 -6.15 26.05
CA GLN A 48 -24.22 -6.80 25.92
C GLN A 48 -24.35 -7.55 24.59
N MET A 49 -23.91 -6.95 23.48
CA MET A 49 -23.89 -7.61 22.17
C MET A 49 -23.05 -8.88 22.16
N MET A 50 -21.86 -8.83 22.77
CA MET A 50 -21.00 -10.01 22.94
C MET A 50 -21.67 -11.10 23.77
N ARG A 51 -22.34 -10.72 24.88
CA ARG A 51 -23.01 -11.66 25.80
C ARG A 51 -24.15 -12.43 25.13
N VAL A 52 -24.94 -11.76 24.29
CA VAL A 52 -26.12 -12.38 23.63
C VAL A 52 -25.80 -12.94 22.24
N GLY A 53 -24.54 -12.92 21.82
CA GLY A 53 -24.14 -13.41 20.50
C GLY A 53 -24.60 -12.54 19.32
N LEU A 54 -25.01 -11.29 19.57
CA LEU A 54 -25.41 -10.34 18.51
C LEU A 54 -24.17 -9.71 17.88
N TYR A 55 -23.31 -10.52 17.27
CA TYR A 55 -22.12 -10.06 16.57
C TYR A 55 -21.79 -10.94 15.37
N LYS A 56 -21.00 -10.38 14.45
CA LYS A 56 -20.47 -11.12 13.30
C LYS A 56 -18.97 -11.29 13.44
N PRO A 57 -18.45 -12.52 13.64
CA PRO A 57 -17.01 -12.75 13.64
C PRO A 57 -16.44 -12.53 12.25
N VAL A 58 -15.24 -11.95 12.19
CA VAL A 58 -14.51 -11.68 10.96
C VAL A 58 -13.26 -12.55 10.94
N HIS A 59 -13.01 -13.18 9.80
CA HIS A 59 -11.77 -13.91 9.60
C HIS A 59 -10.57 -12.96 9.67
N VAL A 60 -9.66 -13.25 10.60
CA VAL A 60 -8.37 -12.56 10.70
C VAL A 60 -7.35 -13.33 9.88
N LYS A 61 -6.70 -12.64 8.94
CA LYS A 61 -5.68 -13.22 8.07
C LYS A 61 -4.53 -13.75 8.90
N THR A 62 -4.03 -14.93 8.55
CA THR A 62 -2.81 -15.49 9.13
C THR A 62 -1.59 -14.61 8.82
N ILE A 63 -0.57 -14.68 9.68
CA ILE A 63 0.71 -13.97 9.48
C ILE A 63 1.30 -14.29 8.10
N ARG A 64 1.35 -15.59 7.74
CA ARG A 64 1.82 -16.03 6.41
C ARG A 64 1.09 -15.36 5.25
N SER A 65 -0.23 -15.20 5.35
CA SER A 65 -1.01 -14.51 4.30
C SER A 65 -0.69 -13.02 4.22
N GLN A 66 -0.37 -12.40 5.35
CA GLN A 66 0.06 -11.00 5.42
C GLN A 66 1.46 -10.83 4.82
N GLU A 67 2.40 -11.71 5.13
CA GLU A 67 3.77 -11.72 4.58
C GLU A 67 3.77 -11.88 3.06
N ILE A 68 3.01 -12.84 2.52
CA ILE A 68 2.89 -13.03 1.06
C ILE A 68 2.32 -11.76 0.41
N ARG A 69 1.28 -11.17 1.01
CA ARG A 69 0.68 -9.94 0.49
C ARG A 69 1.67 -8.77 0.54
N MET A 70 2.43 -8.64 1.63
CA MET A 70 3.46 -7.61 1.79
C MET A 70 4.51 -7.73 0.69
N LEU A 71 5.00 -8.95 0.42
CA LEU A 71 5.96 -9.20 -0.66
C LEU A 71 5.41 -8.77 -2.03
N LEU A 72 4.18 -9.15 -2.35
CA LEU A 72 3.54 -8.77 -3.61
C LEU A 72 3.34 -7.26 -3.73
N THR A 73 2.93 -6.60 -2.66
CA THR A 73 2.79 -5.14 -2.61
C THR A 73 4.13 -4.45 -2.78
N ALA A 74 5.18 -4.90 -2.09
CA ALA A 74 6.53 -4.36 -2.20
C ALA A 74 7.10 -4.52 -3.62
N ARG A 75 6.96 -5.71 -4.21
CA ARG A 75 7.37 -5.96 -5.60
C ARG A 75 6.64 -5.03 -6.57
N LYS A 76 5.30 -4.88 -6.42
CA LYS A 76 4.50 -3.99 -7.27
C LYS A 76 4.93 -2.53 -7.10
N PHE A 77 5.26 -2.10 -5.89
CA PHE A 77 5.75 -0.76 -5.60
C PHE A 77 7.05 -0.48 -6.37
N ILE A 78 8.07 -1.34 -6.24
CA ILE A 78 9.34 -1.19 -6.96
C ILE A 78 9.12 -1.21 -8.48
N GLN A 79 8.33 -2.17 -8.98
CA GLN A 79 8.01 -2.26 -10.40
C GLN A 79 7.36 -0.97 -10.93
N SER A 80 6.45 -0.36 -10.16
CA SER A 80 5.84 0.93 -10.52
C SER A 80 6.88 2.03 -10.57
N LYS A 81 7.78 2.12 -9.57
CA LYS A 81 8.82 3.17 -9.53
C LYS A 81 9.78 3.11 -10.70
N ILE A 82 10.19 1.91 -11.13
CA ILE A 82 11.00 1.74 -12.34
C ILE A 82 10.25 2.29 -13.57
N VAL A 83 8.99 1.91 -13.74
CA VAL A 83 8.17 2.35 -14.89
C VAL A 83 7.91 3.85 -14.86
N ASP A 84 7.62 4.40 -13.68
CA ASP A 84 7.39 5.83 -13.48
C ASP A 84 8.65 6.65 -13.82
N ALA A 85 9.83 6.17 -13.41
CA ALA A 85 11.11 6.80 -13.74
C ALA A 85 11.37 6.80 -15.27
N GLU A 86 11.17 5.66 -15.94
CA GLU A 86 11.32 5.57 -17.40
C GLU A 86 10.31 6.45 -18.14
N ASN A 87 9.06 6.51 -17.68
CA ASN A 87 8.02 7.35 -18.28
C ASN A 87 8.28 8.84 -18.06
N ASN A 88 8.77 9.22 -16.88
CA ASN A 88 9.15 10.60 -16.60
C ASN A 88 10.29 11.06 -17.54
N LEU A 89 11.35 10.23 -17.67
CA LEU A 89 12.44 10.49 -18.62
C LEU A 89 11.95 10.64 -20.06
N ARG A 90 11.04 9.77 -20.52
CA ARG A 90 10.40 9.88 -21.85
C ARG A 90 9.64 11.20 -22.00
N GLY A 91 8.92 11.62 -20.97
CA GLY A 91 8.14 12.86 -20.96
C GLY A 91 9.01 14.10 -21.04
N LEU A 92 10.07 14.16 -20.21
CA LEU A 92 11.01 15.28 -20.18
C LEU A 92 11.70 15.48 -21.55
N LEU A 93 12.21 14.39 -22.13
CA LEU A 93 12.89 14.45 -23.43
C LEU A 93 11.96 14.82 -24.59
N ARG A 94 10.68 14.42 -24.52
CA ARG A 94 9.69 14.73 -25.56
C ARG A 94 9.49 16.22 -25.75
N ASN A 95 9.59 17.03 -24.70
CA ASN A 95 9.46 18.49 -24.78
C ASN A 95 10.57 19.14 -25.63
N PHE A 96 11.72 18.48 -25.74
CA PHE A 96 12.84 18.92 -26.57
C PHE A 96 12.87 18.22 -27.95
N GLY A 97 11.77 17.58 -28.34
CA GLY A 97 11.67 16.83 -29.60
C GLY A 97 12.43 15.49 -29.61
N LEU A 98 13.04 15.08 -28.48
CA LEU A 98 13.82 13.85 -28.36
C LEU A 98 12.91 12.67 -28.03
N LYS A 99 12.52 11.90 -29.06
CA LYS A 99 11.63 10.74 -28.90
C LYS A 99 12.41 9.45 -28.63
N VAL A 100 12.18 8.87 -27.45
CA VAL A 100 12.81 7.59 -27.03
C VAL A 100 12.34 6.40 -27.87
N GLY A 101 11.05 6.34 -28.21
CA GLY A 101 10.49 5.23 -28.99
C GLY A 101 10.37 3.91 -28.22
N VAL A 102 10.01 2.82 -28.89
CA VAL A 102 9.91 1.49 -28.26
C VAL A 102 11.31 0.93 -28.04
N VAL A 103 11.67 0.69 -26.78
CA VAL A 103 12.97 0.12 -26.39
C VAL A 103 12.79 -0.84 -25.22
N SER A 104 13.62 -1.89 -25.19
CA SER A 104 13.67 -2.79 -24.04
C SER A 104 14.31 -2.09 -22.83
N ARG A 105 14.06 -2.60 -21.62
CA ARG A 105 14.67 -2.06 -20.39
C ARG A 105 16.20 -2.02 -20.44
N LEU A 106 16.83 -3.03 -21.04
CA LEU A 106 18.29 -3.08 -21.20
C LEU A 106 18.82 -2.01 -22.15
N LYS A 107 18.07 -1.68 -23.20
CA LYS A 107 18.45 -0.68 -24.20
C LYS A 107 17.98 0.73 -23.87
N PHE A 108 17.19 0.90 -22.80
CA PHE A 108 16.58 2.18 -22.46
C PHE A 108 17.62 3.25 -22.18
N GLU A 109 18.55 3.00 -21.25
CA GLU A 109 19.58 3.99 -20.89
C GLU A 109 20.54 4.30 -22.05
N PRO A 110 21.09 3.31 -22.79
CA PRO A 110 21.86 3.59 -24.00
C PRO A 110 21.12 4.48 -25.00
N ARG A 111 19.82 4.24 -25.20
CA ARG A 111 18.98 5.07 -26.07
C ARG A 111 18.84 6.50 -25.57
N ILE A 112 18.71 6.70 -24.26
CA ILE A 112 18.66 8.04 -23.66
C ILE A 112 19.98 8.77 -23.93
N LEU A 113 21.12 8.11 -23.68
CA LEU A 113 22.44 8.71 -23.89
C LEU A 113 22.67 9.10 -25.35
N GLU A 114 22.25 8.26 -26.31
CA GLU A 114 22.28 8.56 -27.75
C GLU A 114 21.48 9.84 -28.08
N LEU A 115 20.28 9.99 -27.50
CA LEU A 115 19.46 11.19 -27.72
C LEU A 115 20.11 12.45 -27.13
N LEU A 116 20.83 12.31 -26.02
CA LEU A 116 21.52 13.42 -25.36
C LEU A 116 22.76 13.89 -26.11
N GLU A 117 23.33 13.10 -27.04
CA GLU A 117 24.40 13.56 -27.92
C GLU A 117 23.95 14.77 -28.78
N ARG A 118 22.66 14.82 -29.13
CA ARG A 118 22.07 15.93 -29.89
C ARG A 118 21.81 17.18 -29.03
N SER A 119 21.74 17.01 -27.72
CA SER A 119 21.46 18.09 -26.76
C SER A 119 22.29 17.94 -25.48
N PRO A 120 23.63 18.14 -25.54
CA PRO A 120 24.53 17.83 -24.41
C PRO A 120 24.20 18.59 -23.11
N HIS A 121 23.63 19.79 -23.21
CA HIS A 121 23.24 20.61 -22.07
C HIS A 121 22.17 19.95 -21.18
N LEU A 122 21.35 19.03 -21.72
CA LEU A 122 20.32 18.32 -20.95
C LEU A 122 20.90 17.25 -20.01
N ARG A 123 22.16 16.83 -20.21
CA ARG A 123 22.82 15.81 -19.39
C ARG A 123 22.83 16.16 -17.90
N GLN A 124 23.03 17.44 -17.56
CA GLN A 124 23.04 17.90 -16.18
C GLN A 124 21.73 17.60 -15.42
N VAL A 125 20.61 17.51 -16.13
CA VAL A 125 19.29 17.19 -15.56
C VAL A 125 18.97 15.71 -15.67
N ILE A 126 19.38 15.07 -16.77
CA ILE A 126 18.99 13.68 -17.09
C ILE A 126 19.89 12.64 -16.42
N ASP A 127 21.19 12.91 -16.28
CA ASP A 127 22.15 11.94 -15.70
C ASP A 127 21.78 11.55 -14.25
N PRO A 128 21.39 12.47 -13.34
CA PRO A 128 20.92 12.10 -12.00
C PRO A 128 19.66 11.20 -12.01
N LEU A 129 18.77 11.40 -12.98
CA LEU A 129 17.58 10.57 -13.14
C LEU A 129 17.93 9.17 -13.65
N LEU A 130 18.97 9.05 -14.48
CA LEU A 130 19.52 7.74 -14.89
C LEU A 130 20.19 7.04 -13.71
N GLU A 131 20.90 7.76 -12.83
CA GLU A 131 21.47 7.19 -11.61
C GLU A 131 20.38 6.63 -10.68
N VAL A 132 19.31 7.38 -10.45
CA VAL A 132 18.15 6.90 -9.69
C VAL A 132 17.56 5.65 -10.35
N ARG A 133 17.46 5.61 -11.68
CA ARG A 133 16.95 4.43 -12.39
C ARG A 133 17.86 3.20 -12.22
N ARG A 134 19.18 3.36 -12.19
CA ARG A 134 20.13 2.23 -12.07
C ARG A 134 19.99 1.49 -10.73
N VAL A 135 19.54 2.17 -9.68
CA VAL A 135 19.37 1.59 -8.35
C VAL A 135 17.95 1.07 -8.07
N LEU A 136 17.02 1.26 -9.01
CA LEU A 136 15.63 0.77 -8.94
C LEU A 136 15.46 -0.57 -9.65
#